data_AF-M1AAK9-F1
#
_entry.id   AF-M1AAK9-F1
#
_cell.length_a   1.000
_cell.length_b   1.000
_cell.length_c   1.000
_cell.angle_alpha   90.00
_cell.angle_beta   90.00
_cell.angle_gamma   90.00
#
_symmetry.space_group_name_H-M   'P 1'
#
loop_
_entity.id
_entity.type
_entity.pdbx_description
1 polymer ?
#
loop_
_entity_poly.entity_id
_entity_poly.type
_entity_poly.pdbx_seq_one_letter_code
_entity_poly.pdbx_strand_id
1 'polypeptide(L)'
;MASVETADTITKVQEAADCLGADCIPRYVETKQIPDLDVESILTQSKKDASGLQNVSSGWLNRLEDDVTTSLWDQSGKSWKHLLYELSKGSDQDNVVIAVGHPALHIAMMGHCLNLTKEWLGSFHLNAGSISVIDFPDGPSGTGVIRCINYTAHLGRWSIPITRSTQADEEY
;
A
#
# COMPACT_ATOMS: atom_id res chain seq x y z
N MET A 1 -10.25 1.48 9.43
CA MET A 1 -9.88 2.31 10.61
C MET A 1 -8.36 2.37 10.84
N ALA A 2 -7.63 1.26 10.73
CA ALA A 2 -6.16 1.22 10.94
C ALA A 2 -5.32 2.07 9.97
N SER A 3 -5.73 2.22 8.70
CA SER A 3 -5.03 3.05 7.72
C SER A 3 -5.07 4.54 8.06
N VAL A 4 -6.22 5.02 8.57
CA VAL A 4 -6.39 6.40 9.02
C VAL A 4 -5.52 6.67 10.24
N GLU A 5 -5.55 5.79 11.24
CA GLU A 5 -4.67 5.91 12.42
C GLU A 5 -3.19 5.90 12.04
N THR A 6 -2.80 5.03 11.08
CA THR A 6 -1.42 4.98 10.57
C THR A 6 -1.03 6.30 9.89
N ALA A 7 -1.91 6.86 9.05
CA ALA A 7 -1.68 8.15 8.40
C ALA A 7 -1.55 9.28 9.43
N ASP A 8 -2.44 9.34 10.42
CA ASP A 8 -2.41 10.32 11.50
C ASP A 8 -1.12 10.22 12.33
N THR A 9 -0.65 9.00 12.61
CA THR A 9 0.63 8.79 13.31
C THR A 9 1.82 9.26 12.46
N ILE A 10 1.85 8.94 11.16
CA ILE A 10 2.91 9.40 10.25
C ILE A 10 2.96 10.93 10.23
N THR A 11 1.80 11.59 10.07
CA THR A 11 1.70 13.06 10.08
C THR A 11 2.27 13.66 11.37
N LYS A 12 1.83 13.16 12.54
CA LYS A 12 2.31 13.66 13.84
C LYS A 12 3.82 13.50 14.03
N VAL A 13 4.39 12.39 13.55
CA VAL A 13 5.84 12.14 13.65
C VAL A 13 6.62 13.07 12.72
N GLN A 14 6.14 13.31 11.50
CA GLN A 14 6.79 14.23 10.54
C GLN A 14 6.79 15.67 11.05
N GLU A 15 5.69 16.12 11.64
CA GLU A 15 5.57 17.47 12.21
C GLU A 15 6.44 17.65 13.47
N ALA A 16 6.71 16.57 14.20
CA ALA A 16 7.52 16.57 15.42
C ALA A 16 9.00 16.20 15.18
N ALA A 17 9.46 16.09 13.93
CA ALA A 17 10.80 15.59 13.58
C ALA A 17 11.95 16.28 14.35
N ASP A 18 11.90 17.63 14.45
CA ASP A 18 12.89 18.43 15.20
C ASP A 18 12.92 18.05 16.70
N CYS A 19 11.74 17.86 17.30
CA CYS A 19 11.60 17.51 18.71
C CYS A 19 12.07 16.08 19.01
N LEU A 20 12.04 15.20 17.99
CA LEU A 20 12.47 13.81 18.10
C LEU A 20 13.98 13.64 17.90
N GLY A 21 14.71 14.73 17.61
CA GLY A 21 16.14 14.68 17.32
C GLY A 21 16.44 13.87 16.06
N ALA A 22 15.46 13.73 15.17
CA ALA A 22 15.67 13.11 13.88
C ALA A 22 16.43 14.09 12.98
N ASP A 23 17.41 13.59 12.22
CA ASP A 23 18.16 14.40 11.24
C ASP A 23 17.32 14.63 9.97
N CYS A 24 16.11 15.17 10.15
CA CYS A 24 15.20 15.50 9.08
C CYS A 24 14.49 16.83 9.37
N ILE A 25 14.33 17.62 8.31
CA ILE A 25 13.63 18.91 8.35
C ILE A 25 12.13 18.61 8.52
N PRO A 26 11.44 19.16 9.54
CA PRO A 26 10.00 18.98 9.69
C PRO A 26 9.28 19.51 8.47
N ARG A 27 8.29 18.76 8.03
CA ARG A 27 7.42 19.15 6.92
C ARG A 27 5.99 19.13 7.40
N TYR A 28 5.26 20.20 7.08
CA TYR A 28 3.81 20.19 7.23
C TYR A 28 3.22 19.18 6.25
N VAL A 29 2.36 18.30 6.74
CA VAL A 29 1.73 17.25 5.94
C VAL A 29 0.26 17.57 5.76
N GLU A 30 -0.13 17.96 4.55
CA GLU A 30 -1.54 18.09 4.20
C GLU A 30 -2.18 16.68 4.17
N THR A 31 -3.10 16.41 5.09
CA THR A 31 -3.80 15.12 5.14
C THR A 31 -5.13 15.22 4.41
N LYS A 32 -5.37 14.31 3.44
CA LYS A 32 -6.61 14.24 2.66
C LYS A 32 -7.27 12.88 2.82
N GLN A 33 -8.58 12.89 2.95
CA GLN A 33 -9.39 11.68 2.78
C GLN A 33 -9.61 11.48 1.28
N ILE A 34 -9.12 10.36 0.74
CA ILE A 34 -9.35 10.02 -0.66
C ILE A 34 -10.53 9.03 -0.71
N PRO A 35 -11.54 9.29 -1.57
CA PRO A 35 -12.62 8.35 -1.76
C PRO A 35 -12.09 7.00 -2.22
N ASP A 36 -12.81 5.93 -1.90
CA ASP A 36 -12.51 4.59 -2.41
C ASP A 36 -11.17 3.97 -1.93
N LEU A 37 -10.43 4.59 -1.00
CA LEU A 37 -9.24 3.97 -0.38
C LEU A 37 -9.60 2.81 0.57
N ASP A 38 -10.82 2.76 1.09
CA ASP A 38 -11.23 1.71 2.01
C ASP A 38 -11.85 0.52 1.26
N VAL A 39 -11.11 -0.59 1.23
CA VAL A 39 -11.52 -1.86 0.59
C VAL A 39 -11.97 -2.91 1.61
N GLU A 40 -12.06 -2.58 2.90
CA GLU A 40 -12.39 -3.54 3.95
C GLU A 40 -13.80 -4.12 3.76
N SER A 41 -14.75 -3.31 3.30
CA SER A 41 -16.12 -3.75 2.96
C SER A 41 -16.16 -4.77 1.82
N ILE A 42 -15.32 -4.60 0.79
CA ILE A 42 -15.17 -5.55 -0.32
C ILE A 42 -14.58 -6.88 0.19
N LEU A 43 -13.54 -6.79 1.01
CA LEU A 43 -12.83 -7.98 1.49
C LEU A 43 -13.62 -8.76 2.55
N THR A 44 -14.48 -8.08 3.32
CA THR A 44 -15.33 -8.73 4.32
C THR A 44 -16.48 -9.53 3.72
N GLN A 45 -16.93 -9.19 2.50
CA GLN A 45 -17.89 -10.03 1.75
C GLN A 45 -17.34 -11.44 1.51
N SER A 46 -16.03 -11.58 1.32
CA SER A 46 -15.34 -12.87 1.20
C SER A 46 -15.10 -13.58 2.56
N LYS A 47 -15.02 -12.83 3.67
CA LYS A 47 -14.72 -13.39 5.01
C LYS A 47 -15.89 -14.11 5.70
N LYS A 48 -17.09 -14.16 5.12
CA LYS A 48 -18.18 -14.97 5.67
C LYS A 48 -17.83 -16.46 5.78
N ASP A 49 -16.77 -16.92 5.09
CA ASP A 49 -16.32 -18.32 5.08
C ASP A 49 -14.88 -18.57 5.59
N ALA A 50 -14.15 -17.57 6.13
CA ALA A 50 -12.74 -17.78 6.51
C ALA A 50 -12.28 -16.97 7.75
N SER A 51 -12.44 -17.55 8.94
CA SER A 51 -12.04 -17.02 10.25
C SER A 51 -10.53 -17.09 10.57
N GLY A 52 -9.63 -17.23 9.59
CA GLY A 52 -8.22 -17.62 9.85
C GLY A 52 -7.11 -16.76 9.23
N LEU A 53 -7.39 -15.69 8.49
CA LEU A 53 -6.38 -15.02 7.65
C LEU A 53 -5.59 -13.90 8.39
N GLN A 54 -4.99 -14.20 9.55
CA GLN A 54 -4.05 -13.27 10.20
C GLN A 54 -2.61 -13.36 9.63
N ASN A 55 -2.35 -14.34 8.77
CA ASN A 55 -1.12 -14.43 7.99
C ASN A 55 -1.48 -14.29 6.51
N VAL A 56 -1.25 -13.10 5.95
CA VAL A 56 -1.44 -12.81 4.53
C VAL A 56 -0.33 -13.53 3.74
N SER A 57 -0.55 -14.80 3.42
CA SER A 57 0.39 -15.58 2.62
C SER A 57 0.51 -14.99 1.21
N SER A 58 1.66 -15.19 0.58
CA SER A 58 1.83 -14.88 -0.84
C SER A 58 0.73 -15.55 -1.66
N GLY A 59 0.17 -14.82 -2.62
CA GLY A 59 -0.89 -15.34 -3.49
C GLY A 59 -2.26 -15.54 -2.86
N TRP A 60 -2.53 -15.05 -1.63
CA TRP A 60 -3.88 -15.13 -1.04
C TRP A 60 -4.96 -14.43 -1.90
N LEU A 61 -4.58 -13.39 -2.65
CA LEU A 61 -5.49 -12.71 -3.59
C LEU A 61 -5.97 -13.62 -4.73
N ASN A 62 -5.21 -14.67 -5.09
CA ASN A 62 -5.65 -15.65 -6.09
C ASN A 62 -6.83 -16.52 -5.60
N ARG A 63 -7.15 -16.47 -4.30
CA ARG A 63 -8.24 -17.25 -3.70
C ARG A 63 -9.53 -16.45 -3.56
N LEU A 64 -9.52 -15.17 -3.91
CA LEU A 64 -10.71 -14.34 -3.87
C LEU A 64 -11.66 -14.73 -5.01
N GLU A 65 -12.96 -14.62 -4.76
CA GLU A 65 -13.97 -14.77 -5.80
C GLU A 65 -13.79 -13.69 -6.89
N ASP A 66 -14.20 -13.98 -8.12
CA ASP A 66 -14.00 -13.07 -9.25
C ASP A 66 -14.73 -11.74 -9.06
N ASP A 67 -15.92 -11.75 -8.46
CA ASP A 67 -16.70 -10.53 -8.17
C ASP A 67 -15.98 -9.63 -7.15
N VAL A 68 -15.38 -10.24 -6.11
CA VAL A 68 -14.59 -9.54 -5.09
C VAL A 68 -13.32 -8.98 -5.71
N THR A 69 -12.64 -9.76 -6.54
CA THR A 69 -11.41 -9.37 -7.25
C THR A 69 -11.67 -8.22 -8.21
N THR A 70 -12.77 -8.27 -8.96
CA THR A 70 -13.21 -7.21 -9.88
C THR A 70 -13.54 -5.94 -9.12
N SER A 71 -14.30 -6.03 -8.02
CA SER A 71 -14.64 -4.88 -7.19
C SER A 71 -13.39 -4.21 -6.61
N LEU A 72 -12.42 -4.99 -6.11
CA LEU A 72 -11.13 -4.50 -5.63
C LEU A 72 -10.35 -3.80 -6.75
N TRP A 73 -10.29 -4.42 -7.93
CA TRP A 73 -9.58 -3.88 -9.09
C TRP A 73 -10.17 -2.55 -9.56
N ASP A 74 -11.48 -2.47 -9.72
CA ASP A 74 -12.18 -1.28 -10.18
C ASP A 74 -12.07 -0.14 -9.16
N GLN A 75 -12.23 -0.45 -7.88
CA GLN A 75 -12.09 0.54 -6.80
C GLN A 75 -10.66 1.08 -6.73
N SER A 76 -9.66 0.19 -6.75
CA SER A 76 -8.24 0.60 -6.75
C SER A 76 -7.87 1.46 -7.97
N GLY A 77 -8.50 1.23 -9.13
CA GLY A 77 -8.27 2.03 -10.34
C GLY A 77 -8.80 3.45 -10.21
N LYS A 78 -9.90 3.65 -9.47
CA LYS A 78 -10.41 5.00 -9.13
C LYS A 78 -9.47 5.70 -8.16
N SER A 79 -9.05 5.02 -7.09
CA SER A 79 -8.10 5.58 -6.12
C SER A 79 -6.75 5.91 -6.74
N TRP A 80 -6.26 5.07 -7.66
CA TRP A 80 -5.02 5.33 -8.41
C TRP A 80 -5.11 6.63 -9.23
N LYS A 81 -6.18 6.81 -9.99
CA LYS A 81 -6.42 8.06 -10.73
C LYS A 81 -6.50 9.27 -9.82
N HIS A 82 -7.12 9.13 -8.64
CA HIS A 82 -7.19 10.21 -7.67
C HIS A 82 -5.81 10.56 -7.09
N LEU A 83 -4.94 9.57 -6.82
CA LEU A 83 -3.57 9.85 -6.39
C LEU A 83 -2.78 10.61 -7.44
N LEU A 84 -2.88 10.20 -8.71
CA LEU A 84 -2.22 10.90 -9.81
C LEU A 84 -2.74 12.34 -9.96
N TYR A 85 -4.04 12.55 -9.73
CA TYR A 85 -4.64 13.87 -9.71
C TYR A 85 -4.13 14.74 -8.54
N GLU A 86 -3.99 14.20 -7.34
CA GLU A 86 -3.39 14.96 -6.23
C GLU A 86 -1.90 15.22 -6.46
N LEU A 87 -1.17 14.27 -7.05
CA LEU A 87 0.22 14.42 -7.40
C LEU A 87 0.43 15.53 -8.46
N SER A 88 -0.53 15.72 -9.38
CA SER A 88 -0.45 16.77 -10.40
C SER A 88 -0.77 18.18 -9.91
N LYS A 89 -1.32 18.33 -8.70
CA LYS A 89 -1.56 19.65 -8.10
C LYS A 89 -0.30 20.30 -7.53
N GLY A 90 0.75 19.52 -7.27
CA GLY A 90 2.00 20.06 -6.76
C GLY A 90 2.69 20.94 -7.80
N SER A 91 3.11 22.13 -7.40
CA SER A 91 3.76 23.11 -8.27
C SER A 91 5.27 22.88 -8.47
N ASP A 92 5.88 21.98 -7.70
CA ASP A 92 7.33 21.82 -7.62
C ASP A 92 7.79 20.39 -7.93
N GLN A 93 9.07 20.24 -8.29
CA GLN A 93 9.73 18.96 -8.60
C GLN A 93 9.75 17.96 -7.42
N ASP A 94 9.34 18.38 -6.23
CA ASP A 94 9.40 17.62 -4.98
C ASP A 94 8.00 17.25 -4.42
N ASN A 95 6.95 17.23 -5.24
CA ASN A 95 5.63 16.84 -4.75
C ASN A 95 5.59 15.34 -4.42
N VAL A 96 5.46 15.02 -3.12
CA VAL A 96 5.37 13.65 -2.62
C VAL A 96 3.97 13.42 -2.07
N VAL A 97 3.29 12.40 -2.61
CA VAL A 97 2.00 11.93 -2.08
C VAL A 97 2.21 10.59 -1.40
N ILE A 98 1.71 10.46 -0.17
CA ILE A 98 1.73 9.19 0.57
C ILE A 98 0.30 8.65 0.63
N ALA A 99 0.11 7.44 0.14
CA ALA A 99 -1.16 6.72 0.25
C ALA A 99 -1.04 5.62 1.30
N VAL A 100 -1.94 5.64 2.29
CA VAL A 100 -1.97 4.66 3.38
C VAL A 100 -3.27 3.84 3.26
N GLY A 101 -3.15 2.52 3.14
CA GLY A 101 -4.28 1.66 2.86
C GLY A 101 -4.04 0.19 3.15
N HIS A 102 -5.01 -0.65 2.83
CA HIS A 102 -4.94 -2.10 3.01
C HIS A 102 -3.93 -2.73 2.03
N PRO A 103 -3.20 -3.82 2.40
CA PRO A 103 -2.27 -4.49 1.49
C PRO A 103 -2.89 -4.92 0.14
N ALA A 104 -4.14 -5.34 0.14
CA ALA A 104 -4.88 -5.70 -1.09
C ALA A 104 -5.03 -4.52 -2.06
N LEU A 105 -5.39 -3.34 -1.53
CA LEU A 105 -5.48 -2.11 -2.32
C LEU A 105 -4.10 -1.73 -2.85
N HIS A 106 -3.08 -1.76 -2.00
CA HIS A 106 -1.71 -1.43 -2.36
C HIS A 106 -1.22 -2.31 -3.52
N ILE A 107 -1.43 -3.64 -3.46
CA ILE A 107 -1.14 -4.55 -4.58
C ILE A 107 -1.89 -4.17 -5.85
N ALA A 108 -3.19 -3.86 -5.74
CA ALA A 108 -3.99 -3.51 -6.91
C ALA A 108 -3.55 -2.18 -7.54
N MET A 109 -3.15 -1.20 -6.74
CA MET A 109 -2.58 0.07 -7.22
C MET A 109 -1.23 -0.13 -7.93
N MET A 110 -0.39 -1.04 -7.44
CA MET A 110 0.83 -1.44 -8.18
C MET A 110 0.48 -2.09 -9.52
N GLY A 111 -0.58 -2.90 -9.57
CA GLY A 111 -1.10 -3.46 -10.83
C GLY A 111 -1.47 -2.37 -11.85
N HIS A 112 -2.18 -1.33 -11.42
CA HIS A 112 -2.49 -0.16 -12.27
C HIS A 112 -1.23 0.60 -12.69
N CYS A 113 -0.27 0.81 -11.79
CA CYS A 113 1.01 1.45 -12.11
C CYS A 113 1.80 0.70 -13.19
N LEU A 114 1.82 -0.63 -13.12
CA LEU A 114 2.54 -1.50 -14.05
C LEU A 114 1.75 -1.83 -15.32
N ASN A 115 0.55 -1.28 -15.48
CA ASN A 115 -0.38 -1.59 -16.57
C ASN A 115 -0.65 -3.11 -16.71
N LEU A 116 -0.82 -3.77 -15.57
CA LEU A 116 -1.23 -5.17 -15.49
C LEU A 116 -2.75 -5.30 -15.50
N THR A 117 -3.23 -6.55 -15.49
CA THR A 117 -4.64 -6.90 -15.34
C THR A 117 -4.90 -7.53 -13.97
N LYS A 118 -6.17 -7.63 -13.55
CA LYS A 118 -6.57 -8.15 -12.23
C LYS A 118 -6.09 -9.58 -11.95
N GLU A 119 -5.80 -10.36 -13.00
CA GLU A 119 -5.30 -11.73 -12.89
C GLU A 119 -3.89 -11.80 -12.29
N TRP A 120 -3.15 -10.69 -12.30
CA TRP A 120 -1.79 -10.63 -11.74
C TRP A 120 -1.74 -10.31 -10.25
N LEU A 121 -2.87 -9.99 -9.61
CA LEU A 121 -2.90 -9.52 -8.22
C LEU A 121 -2.21 -10.49 -7.25
N GLY A 122 -2.40 -11.80 -7.37
CA GLY A 122 -1.73 -12.76 -6.49
C GLY A 122 -0.27 -13.05 -6.83
N SER A 123 0.32 -12.37 -7.82
CA SER A 123 1.78 -12.43 -8.07
C SER A 123 2.58 -11.60 -7.07
N PHE A 124 1.93 -10.71 -6.33
CA PHE A 124 2.57 -9.81 -5.38
C PHE A 124 2.44 -10.34 -3.94
N HIS A 125 3.42 -9.96 -3.13
CA HIS A 125 3.40 -10.18 -1.68
C HIS A 125 3.78 -8.88 -0.98
N LEU A 126 2.90 -8.45 -0.07
CA LEU A 126 3.14 -7.30 0.81
C LEU A 126 2.91 -7.72 2.26
N ASN A 127 3.75 -7.19 3.14
CA ASN A 127 3.59 -7.33 4.58
C ASN A 127 2.86 -6.12 5.17
N ALA A 128 2.23 -6.30 6.33
CA ALA A 128 1.70 -5.18 7.10
C ALA A 128 2.83 -4.19 7.46
N GLY A 129 2.53 -2.90 7.36
CA GLY A 129 3.51 -1.84 7.54
C GLY A 129 4.53 -1.71 6.42
N SER A 130 4.45 -2.50 5.34
CA SER A 130 5.41 -2.36 4.24
C SER A 130 5.21 -1.08 3.42
N ILE A 131 6.31 -0.58 2.88
CA ILE A 131 6.37 0.64 2.05
C ILE A 131 6.73 0.23 0.62
N SER A 132 6.08 0.85 -0.36
CA SER A 132 6.52 0.82 -1.76
C SER A 132 6.71 2.25 -2.24
N VAL A 133 7.68 2.45 -3.13
CA VAL A 133 8.03 3.78 -3.65
C VAL A 133 7.91 3.75 -5.17
N ILE A 134 7.23 4.75 -5.73
CA ILE A 134 6.99 4.91 -7.15
C ILE A 134 7.42 6.33 -7.54
N ASP A 135 8.33 6.43 -8.50
CA ASP A 135 8.77 7.71 -9.06
C ASP A 135 8.04 7.99 -10.37
N PHE A 136 7.74 9.26 -10.64
CA PHE A 136 7.14 9.71 -11.90
C PHE A 136 8.10 10.67 -12.61
N PRO A 137 9.15 10.15 -13.29
CA PRO A 137 10.20 10.99 -13.88
C PRO A 137 9.68 11.93 -14.97
N ASP A 138 8.64 11.50 -15.70
CA ASP A 138 7.96 12.29 -16.74
C ASP A 138 6.70 13.01 -16.19
N GLY A 139 6.59 13.14 -14.88
CA GLY A 139 5.45 13.73 -14.18
C GLY A 139 4.23 12.80 -14.05
N PRO A 140 3.14 13.25 -13.40
CA PRO A 140 2.01 12.39 -12.99
C PRO A 140 1.18 11.83 -14.14
N SER A 141 1.29 12.41 -15.34
CA SER A 141 0.70 11.88 -16.57
C SER A 141 1.59 10.84 -17.27
N GLY A 142 2.85 10.70 -16.85
CA GLY A 142 3.81 9.73 -17.36
C GLY A 142 3.68 8.36 -16.70
N THR A 143 4.57 7.45 -17.08
CA THR A 143 4.61 6.09 -16.51
C THR A 143 5.30 6.09 -15.15
N GLY A 144 4.67 5.48 -14.15
CA GLY A 144 5.28 5.28 -12.83
C GLY A 144 6.39 4.23 -12.86
N VAL A 145 7.51 4.53 -12.20
CA VAL A 145 8.68 3.67 -12.06
C VAL A 145 8.73 3.17 -10.62
N ILE A 146 8.46 1.87 -10.43
CA ILE A 146 8.58 1.24 -9.11
C ILE A 146 10.06 1.19 -8.71
N ARG A 147 10.39 1.82 -7.58
CA ARG A 147 11.75 1.87 -7.01
C ARG A 147 11.97 0.75 -5.99
N CYS A 148 10.95 0.49 -5.18
CA CYS A 148 10.92 -0.64 -4.26
C CYS A 148 9.49 -1.07 -3.98
N ILE A 149 9.33 -2.33 -3.59
CA ILE A 149 8.08 -2.91 -3.09
C ILE A 149 8.35 -3.63 -1.79
N ASN A 150 7.33 -3.74 -0.93
CA ASN A 150 7.39 -4.51 0.30
C ASN A 150 8.59 -4.14 1.23
N TYR A 151 8.99 -2.88 1.25
CA TYR A 151 10.11 -2.42 2.07
C TYR A 151 9.71 -2.36 3.55
N THR A 152 10.33 -3.20 4.37
CA THR A 152 9.99 -3.39 5.80
C THR A 152 11.14 -3.09 6.74
N ALA A 153 12.29 -2.58 6.25
CA ALA A 153 13.49 -2.40 7.07
C ALA A 153 13.27 -1.42 8.25
N HIS A 154 12.37 -0.45 8.10
CA HIS A 154 12.00 0.49 9.16
C HIS A 154 11.34 -0.18 10.37
N LEU A 155 10.87 -1.43 10.23
CA LEU A 155 10.30 -2.22 11.32
C LEU A 155 11.39 -2.88 12.21
N GLY A 156 12.66 -2.80 11.82
CA GLY A 156 13.78 -3.38 12.56
C GLY A 156 13.58 -4.88 12.80
N ARG A 157 13.65 -5.30 14.07
CA ARG A 157 13.43 -6.72 14.44
C ARG A 157 12.03 -7.27 14.11
N TRP A 158 11.07 -6.39 13.82
CA TRP A 158 9.71 -6.77 13.44
C TRP A 158 9.55 -6.97 11.92
N SER A 159 10.60 -6.69 11.13
CA SER A 159 10.57 -6.97 9.69
C SER A 159 10.47 -8.47 9.44
N ILE A 160 9.55 -8.87 8.55
CA ILE A 160 9.46 -10.27 8.09
C ILE A 160 10.50 -10.46 6.97
N PRO A 161 11.43 -11.43 7.08
CA PRO A 161 12.39 -11.73 6.02
C PRO A 161 11.69 -12.11 4.72
N ILE A 162 12.16 -11.57 3.59
CA ILE A 162 11.62 -11.85 2.25
C ILE A 162 11.70 -13.35 1.91
N THR A 163 12.67 -14.06 2.49
CA THR A 163 13.00 -15.45 2.19
C THR A 163 12.39 -16.46 3.17
N ARG A 164 11.27 -16.18 3.84
CA ARG A 164 10.62 -17.25 4.63
C ARG A 164 10.39 -18.47 3.74
N SER A 165 10.95 -19.61 4.14
CA SER A 165 10.77 -20.89 3.47
C SER A 165 9.26 -21.18 3.39
N THR A 166 8.79 -21.55 2.21
CA THR A 166 7.37 -21.88 1.97
C THR A 166 6.98 -23.26 2.53
N GLN A 167 7.69 -23.76 3.53
CA GLN A 167 7.43 -25.09 4.08
C GLN A 167 7.77 -25.10 5.57
N ALA A 168 6.85 -25.66 6.34
CA ALA A 168 6.98 -26.06 7.73
C ALA A 168 8.44 -26.15 8.24
N ASP A 169 8.89 -25.12 8.95
CA ASP A 169 9.83 -25.32 10.04
C ASP A 169 8.98 -25.70 11.27
N GLU A 170 8.28 -26.84 11.16
CA GLU A 170 7.92 -27.62 12.33
C GLU A 170 9.19 -28.37 12.76
N GLU A 171 9.58 -28.13 14.01
CA GLU A 171 10.44 -28.97 14.83
C GLU A 171 11.94 -29.03 14.47
N TYR A 172 12.76 -28.28 15.22
CA TYR A 172 13.99 -28.77 15.88
C TYR A 172 14.28 -27.97 17.16
#